data_AF-A0A423UQI4-F1
#
_entry.id   AF-A0A423UQI4-F1
#
_cell.length_a   1.000
_cell.length_b   1.000
_cell.length_c   1.000
_cell.angle_alpha   90.00
_cell.angle_beta   90.00
_cell.angle_gamma   90.00
#
_symmetry.space_group_name_H-M   'P 1'
#
loop_
_entity.id
_entity.type
_entity.pdbx_description
1 polymer ?
#
loop_
_entity_poly.entity_id
_entity_poly.type
_entity_poly.pdbx_seq_one_letter_code
_entity_poly.pdbx_strand_id
1 'polypeptide(L)'
;MAVSEASSGRATAVRAVRNSVFPGVFLAVAAHPKMPLAVVELAGRGVTAAAAGTRWVLEVGKPSLDGSALAGRLMDLGELEDRLVDLWQAFGSGEVGPAAFGSRLAEIVAAMEEWAS
;
A
#
# COMPACT_ATOMS: atom_id res chain seq x y z
N MET A 1 -32.45 -13.07 -43.32
CA MET A 1 -32.03 -14.04 -42.29
C MET A 1 -30.63 -13.64 -41.84
N ALA A 2 -30.45 -13.41 -40.53
CA ALA A 2 -29.24 -13.29 -39.69
C ALA A 2 -27.92 -12.82 -40.36
N VAL A 3 -27.13 -11.90 -39.82
CA VAL A 3 -26.59 -11.88 -38.45
C VAL A 3 -26.35 -10.43 -38.01
N SER A 4 -26.77 -10.11 -36.78
CA SER A 4 -26.37 -8.92 -36.03
C SER A 4 -25.06 -9.27 -35.32
N GLU A 5 -23.96 -8.61 -35.66
CA GLU A 5 -22.74 -8.63 -34.85
C GLU A 5 -22.59 -7.29 -34.14
N ALA A 6 -23.18 -7.22 -32.95
CA ALA A 6 -22.73 -6.31 -31.92
C ALA A 6 -21.34 -6.77 -31.45
N SER A 7 -20.27 -6.17 -31.98
CA SER A 7 -18.94 -6.29 -31.36
C SER A 7 -18.83 -5.32 -30.19
N SER A 8 -19.49 -5.70 -29.11
CA SER A 8 -19.20 -5.23 -27.76
C SER A 8 -17.74 -5.51 -27.41
N GLY A 9 -17.11 -4.56 -26.72
CA GLY A 9 -16.05 -4.89 -25.77
C GLY A 9 -14.63 -4.88 -26.30
N ARG A 10 -14.03 -3.69 -26.35
CA ARG A 10 -12.66 -3.53 -25.86
C ARG A 10 -12.46 -2.13 -25.33
N ALA A 11 -13.19 -1.81 -24.28
CA ALA A 11 -12.56 -1.02 -23.23
C ALA A 11 -11.33 -1.82 -22.83
N THR A 12 -10.14 -1.36 -23.21
CA THR A 12 -8.90 -1.83 -22.62
C THR A 12 -9.08 -1.66 -21.13
N ALA A 13 -9.42 -2.77 -20.46
CA ALA A 13 -9.25 -2.88 -19.04
C ALA A 13 -7.77 -2.61 -18.83
N VAL A 14 -7.44 -1.36 -18.48
CA VAL A 14 -6.26 -1.12 -17.66
C VAL A 14 -6.53 -2.00 -16.47
N ARG A 15 -5.92 -3.19 -16.48
CA ARG A 15 -5.86 -4.08 -15.34
C ARG A 15 -5.18 -3.23 -14.30
N ALA A 16 -5.98 -2.55 -13.49
CA ALA A 16 -5.50 -1.91 -12.29
C ALA A 16 -4.82 -3.04 -11.55
N VAL A 17 -3.50 -3.08 -11.60
CA VAL A 17 -2.71 -3.94 -10.75
C VAL A 17 -2.93 -3.36 -9.36
N ARG A 18 -4.03 -3.78 -8.73
CA ARG A 18 -4.36 -3.53 -7.32
C ARG A 18 -3.47 -4.41 -6.45
N ASN A 19 -2.15 -4.43 -6.68
CA ASN A 19 -1.23 -5.37 -6.02
C ASN A 19 -0.43 -4.78 -4.86
N SER A 20 -0.87 -3.67 -4.29
CA SER A 20 -0.49 -3.34 -2.93
C SER A 20 -1.61 -2.54 -2.28
N VAL A 21 -2.02 -2.95 -1.09
CA VAL A 21 -3.03 -2.20 -0.32
C VAL A 21 -2.43 -0.88 0.16
N PHE A 22 -1.10 -0.83 0.31
CA PHE A 22 -0.31 0.36 0.67
C PHE A 22 -0.70 1.65 -0.11
N PRO A 23 -0.51 1.78 -1.44
CA PRO A 23 -0.92 2.99 -2.17
C PRO A 23 -2.39 3.34 -2.00
N GLY A 24 -3.28 2.34 -1.93
CA GLY A 24 -4.71 2.56 -1.76
C GLY A 24 -5.02 3.27 -0.44
N VAL A 25 -4.46 2.77 0.66
CA VAL A 25 -4.65 3.38 1.99
C VAL A 25 -3.97 4.74 2.07
N PHE A 26 -2.73 4.89 1.62
CA PHE A 26 -2.04 6.19 1.69
C PHE A 26 -2.73 7.27 0.86
N LEU A 27 -3.24 6.94 -0.33
CA LEU A 27 -4.05 7.88 -1.12
C LEU A 27 -5.35 8.24 -0.42
N ALA A 28 -6.01 7.29 0.24
CA ALA A 28 -7.21 7.56 1.03
C ALA A 28 -6.93 8.50 2.21
N VAL A 29 -5.79 8.32 2.90
CA VAL A 29 -5.32 9.23 3.95
C VAL A 29 -5.08 10.63 3.40
N ALA A 30 -4.37 10.74 2.28
CA ALA A 30 -4.05 12.02 1.64
C ALA A 30 -5.30 12.77 1.14
N ALA A 31 -6.32 12.03 0.69
CA ALA A 31 -7.57 12.59 0.20
C ALA A 31 -8.57 12.93 1.32
N HIS A 32 -8.31 12.52 2.57
CA HIS A 32 -9.29 12.68 3.65
C HIS A 32 -9.34 14.14 4.15
N PRO A 33 -10.51 14.81 4.10
CA PRO A 33 -10.61 16.27 4.28
C PRO A 33 -10.26 16.76 5.69
N LYS A 34 -10.30 15.87 6.69
CA LYS A 34 -9.98 16.19 8.09
C LYS A 34 -8.55 15.81 8.48
N MET A 35 -7.74 15.33 7.54
CA MET A 35 -6.42 14.84 7.87
C MET A 35 -5.42 15.99 7.96
N PRO A 36 -4.64 16.11 9.05
CA PRO A 36 -3.62 17.16 9.17
C PRO A 36 -2.56 17.02 8.08
N LEU A 37 -2.02 18.15 7.60
CA LEU A 37 -1.01 18.16 6.52
C LEU A 37 0.20 17.27 6.84
N ALA A 38 0.70 17.29 8.08
CA ALA A 38 1.81 16.43 8.50
C ALA A 38 1.52 14.93 8.33
N VAL A 39 0.26 14.51 8.51
CA VAL A 39 -0.16 13.12 8.29
C VAL A 39 -0.27 12.80 6.80
N VAL A 40 -0.67 13.78 5.97
CA VAL A 40 -0.65 13.67 4.50
C VAL A 40 0.80 13.52 4.00
N GLU A 41 1.75 14.27 4.56
CA GLU A 41 3.18 14.14 4.24
C GLU A 41 3.71 12.75 4.63
N LEU A 42 3.32 12.22 5.79
CA LEU A 42 3.64 10.84 6.19
C LEU A 42 3.08 9.81 5.20
N ALA A 43 1.86 10.01 4.71
CA ALA A 43 1.29 9.12 3.69
C ALA A 43 2.10 9.16 2.37
N GLY A 44 2.57 10.34 1.96
CA GLY A 44 3.47 10.48 0.81
C GLY A 44 4.80 9.73 0.97
N ARG A 45 5.39 9.76 2.18
CA ARG A 45 6.56 8.96 2.53
C ARG A 45 6.27 7.46 2.47
N GLY A 46 5.11 7.03 2.97
CA GLY A 46 4.65 5.64 2.88
C GLY A 46 4.54 5.12 1.44
N VAL A 47 4.05 5.95 0.50
CA VAL A 47 4.05 5.61 -0.93
C VAL A 47 5.47 5.42 -1.46
N THR A 48 6.39 6.31 -1.07
CA THR A 48 7.81 6.21 -1.47
C THR A 48 8.46 4.95 -0.91
N ALA A 49 8.20 4.62 0.35
CA ALA A 49 8.70 3.41 1.00
C ALA A 49 8.17 2.13 0.34
N ALA A 50 6.87 2.09 -0.01
CA ALA A 50 6.29 0.96 -0.74
C ALA A 50 6.93 0.77 -2.14
N ALA A 51 7.22 1.87 -2.83
CA ALA A 51 7.93 1.83 -4.11
C ALA A 51 9.38 1.35 -3.94
N ALA A 52 10.09 1.83 -2.91
CA ALA A 52 11.43 1.38 -2.57
C ALA A 52 11.46 -0.13 -2.22
N GLY A 53 10.48 -0.62 -1.46
CA GLY A 53 10.36 -2.05 -1.16
C GLY A 53 10.12 -2.90 -2.41
N THR A 54 9.25 -2.44 -3.32
CA THR A 54 9.05 -3.12 -4.61
C THR A 54 10.36 -3.19 -5.41
N ARG A 55 11.11 -2.09 -5.44
CA ARG A 55 12.42 -2.03 -6.10
C ARG A 55 13.42 -3.00 -5.45
N TRP A 56 13.51 -3.01 -4.12
CA TRP A 56 14.38 -3.92 -3.37
C TRP A 56 14.07 -5.39 -3.69
N VAL A 57 12.79 -5.80 -3.73
CA VAL A 57 12.41 -7.17 -4.07
C VAL A 57 12.93 -7.58 -5.45
N LEU A 58 12.88 -6.68 -6.43
CA LEU A 58 13.27 -6.97 -7.81
C LEU A 58 14.78 -6.93 -8.02
N GLU A 59 15.46 -5.95 -7.42
CA GLU A 59 16.89 -5.68 -7.64
C GLU A 59 17.81 -6.45 -6.67
N VAL A 60 17.34 -6.73 -5.46
CA VAL A 60 18.15 -7.33 -4.39
C VAL A 60 17.55 -8.65 -3.93
N GLY A 61 16.29 -8.67 -3.49
CA GLY A 61 15.64 -9.84 -2.89
C GLY A 61 15.66 -11.06 -3.80
N LYS A 62 15.02 -10.98 -4.98
CA LYS A 62 14.95 -12.11 -5.93
C LYS A 62 16.30 -12.62 -6.42
N PRO A 63 17.29 -11.77 -6.73
CA PRO A 63 18.61 -12.25 -7.16
C PRO A 63 19.48 -12.85 -6.04
N SER A 64 19.31 -12.40 -4.79
CA SER A 64 20.27 -12.71 -3.71
C SER A 64 19.75 -13.66 -2.64
N LEU A 65 18.43 -13.84 -2.51
CA LEU A 65 17.82 -14.69 -1.50
C LEU A 65 17.25 -15.98 -2.11
N ASP A 66 17.30 -17.07 -1.34
CA ASP A 66 16.52 -18.25 -1.66
C ASP A 66 15.02 -18.01 -1.45
N GLY A 67 14.20 -18.95 -1.95
CA GLY A 67 12.74 -18.81 -1.90
C GLY A 67 12.18 -18.73 -0.47
N SER A 68 12.81 -19.38 0.51
CA SER A 68 12.34 -19.40 1.90
C SER A 68 12.67 -18.07 2.60
N ALA A 69 13.89 -17.58 2.44
CA ALA A 69 14.33 -16.30 2.98
C ALA A 69 13.55 -15.13 2.37
N LEU A 70 13.32 -15.16 1.05
CA LEU A 70 12.49 -14.16 0.38
C LEU A 70 11.04 -14.22 0.85
N ALA A 71 10.46 -15.43 1.00
CA ALA A 71 9.11 -15.58 1.52
C ALA A 71 8.99 -15.00 2.94
N GLY A 72 9.96 -15.26 3.82
CA GLY A 72 10.00 -14.68 5.16
C GLY A 72 9.94 -13.15 5.15
N ARG A 73 10.82 -12.48 4.39
CA ARG A 73 10.76 -11.00 4.30
C ARG A 73 9.44 -10.50 3.72
N LEU A 74 8.87 -11.19 2.74
CA LEU A 74 7.58 -10.82 2.15
C LEU A 74 6.41 -11.00 3.14
N MET A 75 6.50 -11.96 4.06
CA MET A 75 5.54 -12.09 5.17
C MET A 75 5.64 -10.88 6.10
N ASP A 76 6.85 -10.45 6.48
CA ASP A 76 7.04 -9.24 7.30
C ASP A 76 6.41 -8.00 6.64
N LEU A 77 6.55 -7.88 5.30
CA LEU A 77 5.90 -6.80 4.55
C LEU A 77 4.38 -6.92 4.55
N GLY A 78 3.85 -8.13 4.49
CA GLY A 78 2.42 -8.42 4.62
C GLY A 78 1.87 -8.01 6.00
N GLU A 79 2.62 -8.27 7.08
CA GLU A 79 2.22 -7.83 8.42
C GLU A 79 2.16 -6.30 8.55
N LEU A 80 3.07 -5.58 7.88
CA LEU A 80 3.00 -4.12 7.80
C LEU A 80 1.77 -3.64 7.00
N GLU A 81 1.37 -4.40 5.97
CA GLU A 81 0.17 -4.12 5.19
C GLU A 81 -1.10 -4.27 6.04
N ASP A 82 -1.22 -5.38 6.76
CA ASP A 82 -2.34 -5.66 7.66
C ASP A 82 -2.45 -4.57 8.75
N ARG A 83 -1.34 -4.21 9.39
CA ARG A 83 -1.29 -3.12 10.39
C ARG A 83 -1.78 -1.79 9.84
N LEU A 84 -1.45 -1.47 8.59
CA LEU A 84 -1.90 -0.23 7.95
C LEU A 84 -3.40 -0.26 7.67
N VAL A 85 -3.92 -1.39 7.20
CA VAL A 85 -5.37 -1.58 6.96
C VAL A 85 -6.13 -1.44 8.27
N ASP A 86 -5.71 -2.13 9.31
CA ASP A 86 -6.35 -2.09 10.63
C ASP A 86 -6.36 -0.67 11.19
N LEU A 87 -5.24 0.05 11.08
CA LEU A 87 -5.16 1.44 11.52
C LEU A 87 -6.14 2.33 10.74
N TRP A 88 -6.26 2.14 9.43
CA TRP A 88 -7.19 2.90 8.60
C TRP A 88 -8.66 2.60 8.94
N GLN A 89 -9.01 1.34 9.17
CA GLN A 89 -10.35 0.95 9.60
C GLN A 89 -10.70 1.50 10.98
N ALA A 90 -9.76 1.44 11.94
CA ALA A 90 -9.95 1.97 13.28
C ALA A 90 -10.11 3.51 13.28
N PHE A 91 -9.45 4.21 12.36
CA PHE A 91 -9.71 5.63 12.14
C PHE A 91 -11.11 5.87 11.54
N GLY A 92 -11.48 5.09 10.51
CA GLY A 92 -12.78 5.19 9.84
C GLY A 92 -13.98 4.89 10.76
N SER A 93 -13.81 3.99 11.74
CA SER A 93 -14.82 3.67 12.75
C SER A 93 -14.88 4.70 13.89
N GLY A 94 -13.90 5.62 13.96
CA GLY A 94 -13.76 6.58 15.05
C GLY A 94 -13.14 6.02 16.33
N GLU A 95 -12.66 4.77 16.33
CA GLU A 95 -11.93 4.17 17.45
C GLU A 95 -10.60 4.89 17.71
N VAL A 96 -9.94 5.36 16.65
CA VAL A 96 -8.67 6.08 16.71
C VAL A 96 -8.86 7.52 16.23
N GLY A 97 -8.51 8.49 17.08
CA GLY A 97 -8.51 9.91 16.72
C GLY A 97 -7.32 10.32 15.84
N PRO A 98 -7.36 11.50 15.18
CA PRO A 98 -6.34 11.93 14.22
C PRO A 98 -4.90 11.96 14.76
N ALA A 99 -4.70 12.37 16.03
CA ALA A 99 -3.38 12.42 16.64
C ALA A 99 -2.77 11.02 16.85
N ALA A 100 -3.56 10.09 17.39
CA ALA A 100 -3.15 8.71 17.58
C ALA A 100 -2.93 8.00 16.23
N PHE A 101 -3.77 8.29 15.24
CA PHE A 101 -3.58 7.82 13.86
C PHE A 101 -2.23 8.27 13.31
N GLY A 102 -1.92 9.57 13.40
CA GLY A 102 -0.65 10.13 12.92
C GLY A 102 0.58 9.48 13.56
N SER A 103 0.57 9.27 14.88
CA SER A 103 1.67 8.60 15.59
C SER A 103 1.89 7.16 15.10
N ARG A 104 0.80 6.37 15.02
CA ARG A 104 0.87 4.97 14.58
C ARG A 104 1.23 4.86 13.09
N LEU A 105 0.75 5.78 12.26
CA LEU A 105 1.13 5.85 10.85
C LEU A 105 2.63 6.12 10.71
N ALA A 106 3.21 7.01 11.51
CA ALA A 106 4.64 7.28 11.49
C ALA A 106 5.47 6.04 11.84
N GLU A 107 5.04 5.25 12.83
CA GLU A 107 5.68 3.97 13.20
C GLU A 107 5.63 2.96 12.04
N ILE A 108 4.49 2.83 11.37
CA ILE A 108 4.34 1.94 10.21
C ILE A 108 5.23 2.39 9.06
N VAL A 109 5.21 3.68 8.72
CA VAL A 109 6.04 4.23 7.64
C VAL A 109 7.53 4.04 7.93
N ALA A 110 7.98 4.29 9.15
CA ALA A 110 9.37 4.04 9.54
C ALA A 110 9.75 2.56 9.41
N ALA A 111 8.86 1.64 9.81
CA ALA A 111 9.11 0.21 9.65
C ALA A 111 9.15 -0.21 8.18
N MET A 112 8.34 0.39 7.30
CA MET A 112 8.41 0.16 5.86
C MET A 112 9.71 0.68 5.24
N GLU A 113 10.18 1.85 5.68
CA GLU A 113 11.46 2.43 5.24
C GLU A 113 12.64 1.53 5.64
N GLU A 114 12.63 1.02 6.88
CA GLU A 114 13.63 0.07 7.37
C GLU A 114 13.56 -1.28 6.65
N TRP A 115 12.35 -1.78 6.36
CA TRP A 115 12.18 -3.07 5.69
C TRP A 115 12.89 -3.13 4.33
N ALA A 116 12.92 -2.02 3.60
CA ALA A 116 13.58 -1.94 2.29
C ALA A 116 15.11 -1.74 2.35
N SER A 117 15.69 -1.69 3.55
CA SER A 117 17.14 -1.70 3.78
C SER A 117 17.70 -3.13 3.77
#